data_AF-A0A7Y7DG85-F1
#
_entry.id   AF-A0A7Y7DG85-F1
#
_cell.length_a   1.000
_cell.length_b   1.000
_cell.length_c   1.000
_cell.angle_alpha   90.00
_cell.angle_beta   90.00
_cell.angle_gamma   90.00
#
_symmetry.space_group_name_H-M   'P 1'
#
loop_
_entity.id
_entity.type
_entity.pdbx_description
1 polymer ?
#
loop_
_entity_poly.entity_id
_entity_poly.type
_entity_poly.pdbx_seq_one_letter_code
_entity_poly.pdbx_strand_id
1 'polypeptide(L)'
;MLDLNGIYEQVLFESLGPMAEFKSATLIAAGNHNQGIRLSSSEGVFFLKLNFDHEKEILIRESQGLNLLRQSTFLKVPEVYG
;
A
#
# COMPACT_ATOMS: atom_id res chain seq x y z
N MET A 1 -13.98 14.47 -10.31
CA MET A 1 -13.43 13.47 -9.39
C MET A 1 -12.40 12.70 -10.20
N LEU A 2 -11.10 12.89 -9.93
CA LEU A 2 -10.05 12.17 -10.67
C LEU A 2 -10.25 10.68 -10.41
N ASP A 3 -10.36 9.89 -11.47
CA ASP A 3 -10.55 8.45 -11.36
C ASP A 3 -9.24 7.81 -10.90
N LEU A 4 -9.15 7.53 -9.60
CA LEU A 4 -7.97 6.90 -8.98
C LEU A 4 -7.91 5.38 -9.26
N ASN A 5 -8.93 4.80 -9.91
CA ASN A 5 -8.97 3.37 -10.17
C ASN A 5 -7.77 2.89 -10.99
N GLY A 6 -7.35 3.66 -11.99
CA GLY A 6 -6.17 3.31 -12.81
C GLY A 6 -4.88 3.26 -11.99
N ILE A 7 -4.73 4.10 -10.96
CA ILE A 7 -3.57 4.04 -10.06
C ILE A 7 -3.63 2.76 -9.21
N TYR A 8 -4.82 2.41 -8.71
CA TYR A 8 -4.99 1.20 -7.90
C TYR A 8 -4.73 -0.08 -8.70
N GLU A 9 -5.21 -0.14 -9.94
CA GLU A 9 -4.92 -1.24 -10.87
C GLU A 9 -3.43 -1.36 -11.15
N GLN A 10 -2.76 -0.23 -11.43
CA GLN A 10 -1.31 -0.21 -11.68
C GLN A 10 -0.52 -0.70 -10.46
N VAL A 11 -0.86 -0.23 -9.25
CA VAL A 11 -0.19 -0.66 -8.02
C VAL A 11 -0.36 -2.16 -7.78
N LEU A 12 -1.56 -2.70 -7.99
CA LEU A 12 -1.82 -4.15 -7.87
C LEU A 12 -1.03 -4.94 -8.92
N PHE A 13 -0.99 -4.47 -10.17
CA PHE A 13 -0.24 -5.08 -11.24
C PHE A 13 1.25 -5.16 -10.92
N GLU A 14 1.85 -4.06 -10.45
CA GLU A 14 3.28 -3.98 -10.13
C GLU A 14 3.66 -4.79 -8.88
N SER A 15 2.79 -4.82 -7.87
CA SER A 15 3.09 -5.45 -6.57
C SER A 15 2.73 -6.94 -6.52
N LEU A 16 1.63 -7.34 -7.16
CA LEU A 16 1.06 -8.69 -7.07
C LEU A 16 1.07 -9.44 -8.42
N GLY A 17 1.26 -8.73 -9.53
CA GLY A 17 1.34 -9.29 -10.87
C GLY A 17 0.05 -9.14 -11.70
N PRO A 18 0.08 -9.62 -12.96
CA PRO A 18 -0.94 -9.31 -13.98
C PRO A 18 -2.31 -9.93 -13.73
N MET A 19 -2.42 -10.90 -12.82
CA MET A 19 -3.69 -11.58 -12.50
C MET A 19 -4.43 -10.92 -11.32
N ALA A 20 -3.84 -9.90 -10.70
CA ALA A 20 -4.44 -9.19 -9.58
C ALA A 20 -5.50 -8.20 -10.07
N GLU A 21 -6.77 -8.59 -9.98
CA GLU A 21 -7.90 -7.77 -10.43
C GLU A 21 -8.35 -6.80 -9.33
N PHE A 22 -8.43 -5.51 -9.63
CA PHE A 22 -9.02 -4.51 -8.75
C PHE A 22 -10.53 -4.73 -8.59
N LYS A 23 -11.03 -4.67 -7.35
CA LYS A 23 -12.47 -4.77 -7.06
C LYS A 23 -13.05 -3.48 -6.50
N SER A 24 -12.40 -2.90 -5.49
CA SER A 24 -12.87 -1.68 -4.84
C SER A 24 -11.77 -1.03 -4.02
N ALA A 25 -11.85 0.30 -3.89
CA ALA A 25 -11.04 1.09 -2.98
C ALA A 25 -11.94 1.86 -2.01
N THR A 26 -11.49 2.00 -0.76
CA THR A 26 -12.15 2.84 0.24
C THR A 26 -11.09 3.64 0.98
N LEU A 27 -11.19 4.96 0.97
CA LEU A 27 -10.36 5.82 1.81
C LEU A 27 -10.72 5.57 3.28
N ILE A 28 -9.76 5.12 4.09
CA ILE A 28 -9.98 4.78 5.50
C ILE A 28 -9.26 5.73 6.46
N ALA A 29 -8.24 6.43 5.98
CA ALA A 29 -7.57 7.49 6.74
C ALA A 29 -7.01 8.52 5.76
N ALA A 30 -7.12 9.80 6.08
CA ALA A 30 -6.47 10.88 5.36
C ALA A 30 -5.86 11.85 6.36
N GLY A 31 -4.54 11.92 6.40
CA GLY A 31 -3.80 12.99 7.05
C GLY A 31 -3.32 14.02 6.03
N ASN A 32 -2.61 15.05 6.49
CA ASN A 32 -2.08 16.10 5.60
C ASN A 32 -1.10 15.56 4.55
N HIS A 33 -0.36 14.49 4.87
CA HIS A 33 0.70 13.94 4.00
C HIS A 33 0.39 12.54 3.45
N ASN A 34 -0.25 11.68 4.26
CA ASN A 34 -0.51 10.29 3.93
C ASN A 34 -2.01 10.00 3.82
N GLN A 35 -2.40 9.29 2.77
CA GLN A 35 -3.71 8.64 2.66
C GLN A 35 -3.56 7.14 2.84
N GLY A 36 -4.43 6.56 3.67
CA GLY A 36 -4.61 5.13 3.81
C GLY A 36 -5.86 4.68 3.07
N ILE A 37 -5.69 3.76 2.14
CA ILE A 37 -6.76 3.18 1.32
C ILE A 37 -6.86 1.70 1.64
N ARG A 38 -8.07 1.24 1.95
CA ARG A 38 -8.41 -0.19 1.96
C ARG A 38 -8.66 -0.61 0.52
N LEU A 39 -7.83 -1.50 0.02
CA LEU A 39 -7.86 -1.99 -1.36
C LEU A 39 -8.34 -3.44 -1.37
N SER A 40 -9.36 -3.76 -2.17
CA SER A 40 -9.83 -5.15 -2.36
C SER A 40 -9.55 -5.59 -3.78
N SER A 41 -8.99 -6.80 -3.93
CA SER A 41 -8.64 -7.42 -5.21
C SER A 41 -9.05 -8.90 -5.28
N SER A 42 -8.77 -9.57 -6.40
CA SER A 42 -8.83 -11.03 -6.52
C SER A 42 -7.93 -11.75 -5.50
N GLU A 43 -6.76 -11.18 -5.21
CA GLU A 43 -5.72 -11.74 -4.34
C GLU A 43 -5.93 -11.48 -2.83
N GLY A 44 -6.94 -10.68 -2.47
CA GLY A 44 -7.29 -10.42 -1.08
C GLY A 44 -7.57 -8.96 -0.77
N VAL A 45 -7.30 -8.55 0.47
CA VAL A 45 -7.52 -7.19 0.96
C VAL A 45 -6.19 -6.63 1.45
N PHE A 46 -5.85 -5.44 0.96
CA PHE A 46 -4.57 -4.79 1.20
C PHE A 46 -4.76 -3.40 1.79
N PHE A 47 -3.74 -2.93 2.49
CA PHE A 47 -3.63 -1.55 2.94
C PHE A 47 -2.65 -0.81 2.03
N LEU A 48 -3.15 0.15 1.26
CA LEU A 48 -2.34 1.00 0.41
C LEU A 48 -2.12 2.34 1.09
N LYS A 49 -0.85 2.72 1.25
CA LYS A 49 -0.44 4.03 1.76
C LYS A 49 0.07 4.87 0.60
N LEU A 50 -0.58 6.00 0.33
CA LEU A 50 -0.16 6.98 -0.66
C LEU A 50 0.38 8.22 0.08
N ASN A 51 1.54 8.70 -0.33
CA ASN A 51 2.09 9.97 0.13
C ASN A 51 2.09 10.95 -1.06
N PHE A 52 1.51 12.13 -0.85
CA PHE A 52 1.40 13.17 -1.89
C PHE A 52 2.44 14.28 -1.74
N ASP A 53 3.34 14.15 -0.76
CA ASP A 53 4.47 15.03 -0.53
C ASP A 53 5.67 14.64 -1.41
N HIS A 54 6.64 15.53 -1.51
CA HIS A 54 7.85 15.32 -2.32
C HIS A 54 8.83 14.31 -1.71
N GLU A 55 8.67 13.92 -0.44
CA GLU A 55 9.50 12.92 0.24
C GLU A 55 9.11 11.49 -0.15
N LYS A 56 9.57 11.05 -1.33
CA LYS A 56 9.41 9.66 -1.80
C LYS A 56 10.04 8.60 -0.88
N GLU A 57 11.02 9.00 -0.07
CA GLU A 57 11.83 8.09 0.75
C GLU A 57 11.11 7.57 2.01
N ILE A 58 10.05 8.26 2.47
CA ILE A 58 9.43 7.92 3.76
C ILE A 58 8.82 6.52 3.77
N LEU A 59 8.14 6.12 2.69
CA LEU A 59 7.52 4.80 2.56
C LEU A 59 8.58 3.69 2.38
N ILE A 60 9.68 3.99 1.69
CA ILE A 60 10.82 3.08 1.54
C ILE A 60 11.45 2.79 2.91
N ARG A 61 11.69 3.83 3.71
CA ARG A 61 12.24 3.68 5.08
C ARG A 61 11.28 2.94 6.01
N GLU A 62 9.98 3.16 5.88
CA GLU A 62 8.97 2.40 6.62
C GLU A 62 9.01 0.92 6.27
N SER A 63 9.06 0.57 4.98
CA SER A 63 9.20 -0.82 4.52
C SER A 63 10.46 -1.49 5.08
N GLN A 64 11.61 -0.79 5.04
CA GLN A 64 12.86 -1.26 5.63
C GLN A 64 12.75 -1.48 7.14
N GLY A 65 12.10 -0.56 7.86
CA GLY A 65 11.86 -0.67 9.30
C GLY A 65 10.97 -1.85 9.66
N LEU A 66 9.88 -2.07 8.91
CA LEU A 66 9.00 -3.24 9.09
C LEU A 66 9.75 -4.55 8.85
N ASN A 67 10.61 -4.59 7.83
CA ASN A 67 11.43 -5.76 7.55
C ASN A 67 12.45 -6.03 8.66
N LEU A 68 13.13 -4.99 9.16
CA LEU A 68 14.06 -5.12 10.28
C LEU A 68 13.37 -5.66 11.53
N LEU A 69 12.18 -5.14 11.88
CA LEU A 69 11.39 -5.62 13.02
C LEU A 69 10.98 -7.08 12.86
N ARG A 70 10.55 -7.48 11.65
CA ARG A 70 10.19 -8.87 11.34
C ARG A 70 11.36 -9.83 11.55
N GLN A 71 12.56 -9.42 11.16
CA GLN A 71 13.76 -10.25 11.23
C GLN A 71 14.36 -10.30 12.65
N SER A 72 14.14 -9.26 13.46
CA SER A 72 14.86 -9.05 14.73
C SER A 72 14.00 -9.27 15.98
N THR A 73 12.69 -9.43 15.83
CA THR A 73 11.74 -9.52 16.95
C THR A 73 10.65 -10.56 16.70
N PHE A 74 9.93 -10.94 17.76
CA PHE A 74 8.73 -11.77 17.66
C PHE A 74 7.45 -10.97 17.35
N LEU A 75 7.57 -9.65 17.14
CA LEU A 75 6.41 -8.80 16.88
C LEU A 75 5.78 -9.15 15.54
N LYS A 76 4.45 -9.29 15.54
CA LYS A 76 3.69 -9.41 14.30
C LYS A 76 3.62 -8.05 13.63
N VAL A 77 4.28 -7.91 12.49
CA VAL A 77 4.33 -6.67 11.70
C VAL A 77 3.81 -6.92 10.27
N PRO A 78 3.12 -5.94 9.64
CA PRO A 78 2.52 -6.10 8.31
C PRO A 78 3.55 -6.44 7.24
N GLU A 79 3.24 -7.44 6.40
CA GLU A 79 4.00 -7.75 5.18
C GLU A 79 3.87 -6.61 4.15
N VAL A 80 4.94 -6.36 3.41
CA VAL A 80 5.01 -5.30 2.40
C VAL A 80 5.15 -5.97 1.04
N TYR A 81 4.29 -5.59 0.10
CA TYR A 81 4.22 -6.19 -1.24
C TYR A 81 4.76 -5.26 -2.35
N GLY A 82 5.01 -3.98 -2.03
CA GLY A 82 5.49 -2.94 -2.94
C GLY A 82 5.93 -1.70 -2.19
#